data_AF-A0A1F4S7S1-F1
#
_entry.id   AF-A0A1F4S7S1-F1
#
_cell.length_a   1.000
_cell.length_b   1.000
_cell.length_c   1.000
_cell.angle_alpha   90.00
_cell.angle_beta   90.00
_cell.angle_gamma   90.00
#
_symmetry.space_group_name_H-M   'P 1'
#
loop_
_entity.id
_entity.type
_entity.pdbx_description
1 polymer ?
#
loop_
_entity_poly.entity_id
_entity_poly.type
_entity_poly.pdbx_seq_one_letter_code
_entity_poly.pdbx_strand_id
1 'polypeptide(L)'
;MAFSVKFVSPSSEEIKHSSDFDVISTSEAFFNEMSYLLKSYADLSLHPDSTKTMNIGNVKVTAAEIDSPAVSLLLQDRLSVLEQANNAILDIWNSVRKLEDKLGTL
;
A
#
# COMPACT_ATOMS: atom_id res chain seq x y z
N MET A 1 6.32 -22.11 -4.17
CA MET A 1 7.18 -20.91 -3.97
C MET A 1 6.67 -20.21 -2.71
N ALA A 2 7.56 -19.85 -1.78
CA ALA A 2 7.15 -19.10 -0.59
C ALA A 2 6.92 -17.63 -0.97
N PHE A 3 5.73 -17.11 -0.67
CA PHE A 3 5.38 -15.70 -0.82
C PHE A 3 6.21 -14.88 0.19
N SER A 4 7.13 -14.07 -0.29
CA SER A 4 8.02 -13.23 0.53
C SER A 4 7.79 -11.76 0.18
N VAL A 5 6.70 -11.19 0.68
CA VAL A 5 6.52 -9.74 0.69
C VAL A 5 7.31 -9.18 1.87
N LYS A 6 8.34 -8.38 1.58
CA LYS A 6 8.99 -7.56 2.61
C LYS A 6 8.01 -6.46 2.99
N PHE A 7 7.49 -6.51 4.21
CA PHE A 7 6.70 -5.43 4.76
C PHE A 7 7.61 -4.21 4.98
N VAL A 8 7.43 -3.16 4.16
CA VAL A 8 8.04 -1.86 4.42
C VAL A 8 7.06 -1.09 5.29
N SER A 9 7.40 -0.92 6.57
CA SER A 9 6.59 -0.13 7.49
C SER A 9 6.54 1.32 7.01
N PRO A 10 5.35 1.97 6.99
CA PRO A 10 5.17 3.41 6.78
C PRO A 10 5.96 4.32 7.69
N SER A 11 6.53 3.78 8.76
CA SER A 11 7.07 4.57 9.85
C SER A 11 8.39 5.22 9.45
N SER A 12 8.40 6.04 8.40
CA SER A 12 9.15 7.29 8.48
C SER A 12 8.39 8.14 9.49
N GLU A 13 8.79 8.03 10.75
CA GLU A 13 8.31 8.91 11.83
C GLU A 13 8.34 10.39 11.42
N GLU A 14 9.22 10.75 10.47
CA GLU A 14 9.34 12.06 9.84
C GLU A 14 8.07 12.61 9.14
N ILE A 15 7.23 11.77 8.50
CA ILE A 15 6.01 12.28 7.81
C ILE A 15 4.95 12.71 8.82
N LYS A 16 4.84 11.99 9.94
CA LYS A 16 3.86 12.31 11.00
C LYS A 16 4.13 13.65 11.67
N HIS A 17 5.32 14.22 11.46
CA HIS A 17 5.71 15.54 11.93
C HIS A 17 5.60 16.63 10.85
N SER A 18 5.12 16.31 9.64
CA SER A 18 4.82 17.31 8.60
C SER A 18 3.58 18.13 8.96
N SER A 19 3.58 19.42 8.62
CA SER A 19 2.37 20.25 8.65
C SER A 19 1.38 19.94 7.52
N ASP A 20 1.80 19.16 6.51
CA ASP A 20 1.02 18.89 5.31
C ASP A 20 0.08 17.71 5.52
N PHE A 21 -1.13 18.05 5.96
CA PHE A 21 -2.22 17.10 6.20
C PHE A 21 -2.52 16.19 4.99
N ASP A 22 -2.42 16.73 3.78
CA ASP A 22 -2.68 15.97 2.54
C ASP A 22 -1.65 14.86 2.32
N VAL A 23 -0.37 15.09 2.66
CA VAL A 23 0.70 14.08 2.53
C VAL A 23 0.51 12.97 3.54
N ILE A 24 0.20 13.34 4.80
CA ILE A 24 -0.06 12.39 5.89
C ILE A 24 -1.26 11.51 5.53
N SER A 25 -2.40 12.12 5.20
CA SER A 25 -3.63 11.39 4.89
C SER A 25 -3.51 10.51 3.64
N THR A 26 -2.80 10.97 2.61
CA THR A 26 -2.58 10.16 1.39
C THR A 26 -1.67 8.96 1.66
N SER A 27 -0.60 9.15 2.42
CA SER A 27 0.28 8.04 2.81
C SER A 27 -0.48 7.01 3.65
N GLU A 28 -1.22 7.46 4.67
CA GLU A 28 -2.06 6.58 5.49
C GLU A 28 -3.11 5.82 4.65
N ALA A 29 -3.69 6.46 3.64
CA ALA A 29 -4.64 5.80 2.73
C ALA A 29 -3.99 4.62 1.97
N PHE A 30 -2.77 4.78 1.45
CA PHE A 30 -2.06 3.68 0.78
C PHE A 30 -1.75 2.52 1.73
N PHE A 31 -1.35 2.83 2.97
CA PHE A 31 -1.08 1.79 3.97
C PHE A 31 -2.33 1.06 4.43
N ASN A 32 -3.43 1.78 4.60
CA ASN A 32 -4.72 1.18 4.92
C ASN A 32 -5.18 0.26 3.79
N GLU A 33 -5.03 0.67 2.53
CA GLU A 33 -5.35 -0.17 1.37
C GLU A 33 -4.47 -1.44 1.33
N MET A 34 -3.15 -1.29 1.46
CA MET A 34 -2.22 -2.43 1.49
C MET A 34 -2.54 -3.40 2.63
N SER A 35 -2.79 -2.88 3.83
CA SER A 35 -3.12 -3.69 5.01
C SER A 35 -4.46 -4.42 4.82
N TYR A 36 -5.45 -3.73 4.25
CA TYR A 36 -6.74 -4.33 3.94
C TYR A 36 -6.62 -5.47 2.92
N LEU A 37 -5.84 -5.27 1.85
CA LEU A 37 -5.59 -6.29 0.83
C LEU A 37 -4.93 -7.54 1.42
N LEU A 38 -3.86 -7.36 2.21
CA LEU A 38 -3.14 -8.48 2.84
C LEU A 38 -4.02 -9.23 3.84
N LYS A 39 -4.78 -8.49 4.66
CA LYS A 39 -5.71 -9.10 5.63
C LYS A 39 -6.82 -9.86 4.92
N SER A 40 -7.41 -9.30 3.87
CA SER A 40 -8.48 -9.94 3.10
C SER A 40 -7.99 -11.18 2.37
N TYR A 41 -6.79 -11.13 1.81
CA TYR A 41 -6.14 -12.29 1.19
C TYR A 41 -5.90 -13.40 2.21
N ALA A 42 -5.35 -13.05 3.39
CA ALA A 42 -5.12 -14.01 4.46
C ALA A 42 -6.43 -14.61 5.00
N ASP A 43 -7.49 -13.82 5.18
CA ASP A 43 -8.80 -14.32 5.63
C ASP A 43 -9.39 -15.32 4.63
N LEU A 44 -9.37 -14.99 3.34
CA LEU A 44 -9.90 -15.85 2.28
C LEU A 44 -9.05 -17.11 2.05
N SER A 45 -7.73 -17.05 2.20
CA SER A 45 -6.83 -18.18 2.01
C SER A 45 -6.85 -19.14 3.21
N LEU A 46 -6.90 -18.62 4.45
CA LEU A 46 -6.90 -19.46 5.66
C LEU A 46 -8.29 -19.98 6.04
N HIS A 47 -9.34 -19.20 5.75
CA HIS A 47 -10.72 -19.53 6.08
C HIS A 47 -11.62 -19.35 4.84
N PRO A 48 -11.50 -20.22 3.83
CA PRO A 48 -12.21 -20.07 2.57
C PRO A 48 -13.73 -20.15 2.78
N ASP A 49 -14.39 -19.03 2.52
CA ASP A 49 -15.85 -18.87 2.54
C ASP A 49 -16.30 -18.48 1.13
N SER A 50 -17.10 -19.34 0.49
CA SER A 50 -17.57 -19.15 -0.89
C SER A 50 -18.49 -17.95 -1.09
N THR A 51 -19.01 -17.38 0.01
CA THR A 51 -19.83 -16.16 -0.01
C THR A 51 -19.00 -14.88 0.11
N LYS A 52 -17.75 -14.99 0.57
CA LYS A 52 -16.83 -13.86 0.70
C LYS A 52 -16.05 -13.63 -0.59
N THR A 53 -15.78 -12.36 -0.87
CA THR A 53 -14.98 -11.94 -2.01
C THR A 53 -14.08 -10.77 -1.61
N MET A 54 -12.90 -10.69 -2.21
CA MET A 54 -12.02 -9.52 -2.10
C MET A 54 -11.94 -8.81 -3.44
N ASN A 55 -11.64 -7.50 -3.39
CA ASN A 55 -11.29 -6.76 -4.59
C ASN A 55 -9.77 -6.52 -4.58
N ILE A 56 -9.11 -6.83 -5.70
CA ILE A 56 -7.73 -6.44 -5.96
C ILE A 56 -7.77 -5.43 -7.11
N GLY A 57 -7.66 -4.14 -6.76
CA GLY A 57 -7.98 -3.06 -7.68
C GLY A 57 -9.42 -3.17 -8.17
N ASN A 58 -9.61 -3.31 -9.49
CA ASN A 58 -10.92 -3.44 -10.13
C ASN A 58 -11.38 -4.89 -10.32
N VAL A 59 -10.57 -5.86 -9.91
CA VAL A 59 -10.87 -7.28 -10.09
C VAL A 59 -11.47 -7.85 -8.82
N LYS A 60 -12.61 -8.51 -8.95
CA LYS A 60 -13.26 -9.24 -7.86
C LYS A 60 -12.75 -10.68 -7.83
N VAL A 61 -12.28 -11.12 -6.68
CA VAL A 61 -11.71 -12.45 -6.44
C VAL A 61 -12.55 -13.19 -5.41
N THR A 62 -12.90 -14.44 -5.71
CA THR A 62 -13.63 -15.32 -4.79
C THR A 62 -12.67 -16.22 -4.00
N ALA A 63 -13.17 -16.84 -2.92
CA ALA A 63 -12.39 -17.82 -2.16
C ALA A 63 -11.91 -19.01 -3.01
N ALA A 64 -12.64 -19.40 -4.07
CA ALA A 64 -12.24 -20.48 -4.96
C ALA A 64 -11.02 -20.13 -5.84
N GLU A 65 -10.80 -18.84 -6.08
CA GLU A 65 -9.75 -18.33 -6.96
C GLU A 65 -8.51 -17.86 -6.18
N ILE A 66 -8.60 -17.76 -4.84
CA ILE A 66 -7.62 -17.10 -3.98
C ILE A 66 -6.21 -17.71 -4.07
N ASP A 67 -6.14 -19.04 -4.20
CA ASP A 67 -4.89 -19.79 -4.30
C ASP A 67 -4.39 -19.92 -5.75
N SER A 68 -5.07 -19.28 -6.72
CA SER A 68 -4.64 -19.33 -8.11
C SER A 68 -3.35 -18.52 -8.34
N PRO A 69 -2.46 -18.97 -9.24
CA PRO A 69 -1.28 -18.20 -9.63
C PRO A 69 -1.64 -16.82 -10.19
N ALA A 70 -2.77 -16.70 -10.88
CA ALA A 70 -3.25 -15.44 -11.43
C ALA A 70 -3.57 -14.42 -10.33
N VAL A 71 -4.26 -14.84 -9.26
CA VAL A 71 -4.56 -13.97 -8.12
C VAL A 71 -3.28 -13.58 -7.36
N SER A 72 -2.34 -14.51 -7.20
CA SER A 72 -1.04 -14.22 -6.57
C SER A 72 -0.26 -13.14 -7.35
N LEU A 73 -0.23 -13.23 -8.68
CA LEU A 73 0.40 -12.23 -9.55
C LEU A 73 -0.33 -10.88 -9.48
N LEU A 74 -1.67 -10.91 -9.51
CA LEU A 74 -2.49 -9.71 -9.42
C LEU A 74 -2.29 -8.99 -8.09
N LEU A 75 -2.22 -9.73 -6.97
CA LEU A 75 -1.94 -9.18 -5.66
C LEU A 75 -0.55 -8.54 -5.62
N GLN A 76 0.47 -9.22 -6.16
CA GLN A 76 1.83 -8.69 -6.21
C GLN A 76 1.91 -7.39 -7.03
N ASP A 77 1.26 -7.35 -8.19
CA ASP A 77 1.20 -6.16 -9.03
C ASP A 77 0.54 -4.99 -8.30
N ARG A 78 -0.62 -5.24 -7.65
CA ARG A 78 -1.32 -4.19 -6.90
C ARG A 78 -0.49 -3.67 -5.72
N LEU A 79 0.15 -4.57 -4.97
CA LEU A 79 1.03 -4.19 -3.87
C LEU A 79 2.22 -3.35 -4.36
N SER A 80 2.83 -3.73 -5.48
CA SER A 80 3.92 -2.96 -6.10
C SER A 80 3.48 -1.57 -6.52
N VAL A 81 2.28 -1.42 -7.11
CA VAL A 81 1.74 -0.11 -7.49
C VAL A 81 1.52 0.78 -6.25
N LEU A 82 0.97 0.24 -5.17
CA LEU A 82 0.77 0.97 -3.92
C LEU A 82 2.10 1.40 -3.29
N GLU A 83 3.11 0.53 -3.29
CA GLU A 83 4.44 0.83 -2.77
C GLU A 83 5.13 1.94 -3.61
N GLN A 84 5.07 1.84 -4.94
CA GLN A 84 5.61 2.87 -5.83
C GLN A 84 4.92 4.22 -5.65
N ALA A 85 3.59 4.22 -5.54
CA ALA A 85 2.82 5.45 -5.31
C ALA A 85 3.17 6.10 -3.97
N ASN A 86 3.30 5.30 -2.91
CA ASN A 86 3.73 5.81 -1.62
C ASN A 86 5.14 6.42 -1.71
N ASN A 87 6.12 5.71 -2.28
CA ASN A 87 7.48 6.22 -2.44
C ASN A 87 7.55 7.52 -3.26
N ALA A 88 6.75 7.64 -4.33
CA ALA A 88 6.70 8.86 -5.13
C ALA A 88 6.21 10.07 -4.32
N ILE A 89 5.21 9.89 -3.44
CA ILE A 89 4.77 10.95 -2.53
C ILE A 89 5.88 11.36 -1.57
N LEU A 90 6.63 10.40 -1.04
CA LEU A 90 7.77 10.70 -0.15
C LEU A 90 8.85 11.51 -0.85
N ASP A 91 9.18 11.15 -2.09
CA ASP A 91 10.18 11.84 -2.89
C ASP A 91 9.76 13.28 -3.21
N ILE A 92 8.49 13.47 -3.58
CA ILE A 92 7.93 14.81 -3.83
C ILE A 92 7.98 15.64 -2.55
N TRP A 93 7.49 15.10 -1.43
CA TRP A 93 7.48 15.80 -0.14
C TRP A 93 8.89 16.20 0.31
N ASN A 94 9.85 15.28 0.25
CA ASN A 94 11.24 15.56 0.57
C ASN A 94 11.85 16.64 -0.33
N SER A 95 11.47 16.67 -1.61
CA SER A 95 11.94 17.67 -2.56
C SER A 95 11.35 19.06 -2.28
N VAL A 96 10.06 19.14 -1.94
CA VAL A 96 9.39 20.37 -1.54
C VAL A 96 10.03 20.94 -0.28
N ARG A 97 10.21 20.13 0.76
CA ARG A 97 10.84 20.57 2.01
C ARG A 97 12.25 21.14 1.79
N LYS A 98 13.06 20.47 0.96
CA LYS A 98 14.41 20.97 0.59
C LYS A 98 14.36 22.31 -0.16
N LEU A 99 13.30 22.58 -0.92
CA LEU A 99 13.11 23.88 -1.59
C LEU A 99 12.69 24.96 -0.60
N GLU A 100 11.79 24.63 0.33
CA GLU A 100 11.37 25.55 1.42
C GLU A 100 12.55 25.93 2.30
N ASP A 101 13.37 24.96 2.73
CA ASP A 101 14.58 25.22 3.52
C ASP A 101 15.53 26.18 2.79
N LYS A 102 15.71 26.01 1.48
CA LYS A 102 16.54 26.91 0.67
C LYS A 102 15.96 28.32 0.55
N LEU A 103 14.65 28.44 0.38
CA LEU A 103 13.96 29.73 0.27
C LEU A 103 13.95 30.47 1.62
N GLY A 104 13.80 29.77 2.74
CA GLY A 104 13.83 30.37 4.08
C GLY A 104 15.22 30.84 4.53
N THR A 105 16.29 30.39 3.85
CA THR A 105 17.67 30.83 4.09
C THR A 105 18.15 31.98 3.18
N LEU A 106 17.30 32.45 2.26
CA LEU A 106 17.53 33.63 1.41
C LEU A 106 16.90 34.88 2.03
#